data_AF-A0A4Z2H2D7-F1
#
_entry.id   AF-A0A4Z2H2D7-F1
#
_cell.length_a   1.000
_cell.length_b   1.000
_cell.length_c   1.000
_cell.angle_alpha   90.00
_cell.angle_beta   90.00
_cell.angle_gamma   90.00
#
_symmetry.space_group_name_H-M   'P 1'
#
loop_
_entity.id
_entity.type
_entity.pdbx_description
1 polymer ?
#
loop_
_entity_poly.entity_id
_entity_poly.type
_entity_poly.pdbx_seq_one_letter_code
_entity_poly.pdbx_strand_id
1 'polypeptide(L)'
;MVEAVLVGMDPASESKMSSEGGEGRPVPPTSLPLQGGPSQRKKLSAPRISLSLDQSEDDLGETPDDLDINVDDLDTPDEGDYLDYTDHEMDWEDPNAANRSAASESHNPIPTYSAEEERQDGRLWRTVVIGEQEHRINMKVIESYMRVISHGGYYSNGVNAIIVFAACFLPDSDREDYHEIMENLFLYVISTLELMVAEDYMIVYLNGATPHRRMPGLGWLKKCYQMIDRRLRKNLKSFIILHPSWFIRTILAVTRPFISTKFSSKIKFVNSLDELHQSIPMDCIQIPECIIRLDKELKEAAENSK
;
A
#
# COMPACT_ATOMS: atom_id res chain seq x y z
N MET A 1 -50.12 43.81 12.61
CA MET A 1 -51.48 44.10 13.10
C MET A 1 -52.42 43.18 12.34
N VAL A 2 -53.06 42.25 13.07
CA VAL A 2 -54.18 41.33 12.73
C VAL A 2 -53.97 40.36 11.53
N GLU A 3 -54.32 39.06 11.57
CA GLU A 3 -55.12 38.26 12.50
C GLU A 3 -54.83 36.75 12.30
N ALA A 4 -55.21 35.95 13.29
CA ALA A 4 -55.01 34.51 13.42
C ALA A 4 -56.11 33.69 12.73
N VAL A 5 -55.82 32.42 12.38
CA VAL A 5 -56.72 31.29 12.64
C VAL A 5 -55.89 30.09 13.12
N LEU A 6 -56.16 29.70 14.37
CA LEU A 6 -55.77 28.47 15.06
C LEU A 6 -56.87 27.43 14.87
N VAL A 7 -56.52 26.17 14.56
CA VAL A 7 -57.05 24.90 15.12
C VAL A 7 -56.04 23.80 14.69
N GLY A 8 -55.45 22.92 15.49
CA GLY A 8 -55.56 22.55 16.90
C GLY A 8 -55.21 21.04 17.03
N MET A 9 -54.18 20.73 17.84
CA MET A 9 -54.03 19.62 18.84
C MET A 9 -54.44 18.18 18.45
N ASP A 10 -53.79 17.09 18.88
CA ASP A 10 -52.52 16.75 19.57
C ASP A 10 -52.44 15.19 19.60
N PRO A 11 -51.33 14.57 20.09
CA PRO A 11 -50.98 13.15 19.88
C PRO A 11 -51.33 12.20 21.06
N ALA A 12 -51.16 10.88 20.80
CA ALA A 12 -50.68 9.80 21.70
C ALA A 12 -51.55 8.52 21.71
N SER A 13 -50.89 7.36 21.56
CA SER A 13 -51.08 6.20 22.46
C SER A 13 -50.09 5.06 22.14
N GLU A 14 -49.38 4.60 23.16
CA GLU A 14 -48.61 3.34 23.23
C GLU A 14 -49.52 2.09 23.20
N SER A 15 -49.01 0.96 22.72
CA SER A 15 -49.44 -0.37 23.20
C SER A 15 -48.36 -1.46 23.03
N LYS A 16 -48.20 -2.26 24.09
CA LYS A 16 -47.29 -3.39 24.36
C LYS A 16 -47.52 -4.68 23.52
N MET A 17 -46.42 -5.24 23.01
CA MET A 17 -45.78 -6.56 23.31
C MET A 17 -46.57 -7.91 23.29
N SER A 18 -46.18 -8.86 22.39
CA SER A 18 -46.04 -10.35 22.55
C SER A 18 -45.36 -10.90 21.26
N SER A 19 -44.20 -11.58 21.17
CA SER A 19 -43.63 -12.89 21.64
C SER A 19 -43.99 -14.14 20.79
N GLU A 20 -42.95 -14.99 20.57
CA GLU A 20 -42.85 -16.33 19.91
C GLU A 20 -42.58 -16.36 18.37
N GLY A 21 -41.58 -17.04 17.79
CA GLY A 21 -40.48 -17.93 18.25
C GLY A 21 -39.50 -18.22 17.06
N GLY A 22 -38.18 -18.28 17.30
CA GLY A 22 -37.31 -19.48 17.16
C GLY A 22 -36.70 -19.65 15.74
N GLU A 23 -35.44 -19.97 15.46
CA GLU A 23 -34.23 -20.39 16.18
C GLU A 23 -33.02 -20.20 15.22
N GLY A 24 -31.78 -20.10 15.73
CA GLY A 24 -30.62 -20.59 14.94
C GLY A 24 -29.30 -19.79 14.88
N ARG A 25 -28.97 -18.84 15.77
CA ARG A 25 -27.58 -18.33 15.81
C ARG A 25 -27.08 -18.10 17.24
N PRO A 26 -26.00 -18.78 17.69
CA PRO A 26 -25.46 -18.54 19.03
C PRO A 26 -24.75 -17.17 19.06
N VAL A 27 -25.06 -16.38 20.08
CA VAL A 27 -24.40 -15.10 20.40
C VAL A 27 -23.08 -15.39 21.12
N PRO A 28 -21.98 -14.69 20.83
CA PRO A 28 -20.70 -14.93 21.48
C PRO A 28 -20.74 -14.52 22.97
N PRO A 29 -20.13 -15.31 23.88
CA PRO A 29 -20.13 -15.00 25.29
C PRO A 29 -19.30 -13.75 25.56
N THR A 30 -19.94 -12.76 26.16
CA THR A 30 -19.30 -11.54 26.67
C THR A 30 -19.12 -11.72 28.17
N SER A 31 -17.87 -11.77 28.64
CA SER A 31 -17.39 -11.96 30.01
C SER A 31 -17.00 -13.39 30.45
N LEU A 32 -15.81 -13.48 31.08
CA LEU A 32 -15.21 -14.65 31.72
C LEU A 32 -15.33 -14.49 33.25
N PRO A 33 -15.88 -15.47 34.00
CA PRO A 33 -15.79 -15.48 35.44
C PRO A 33 -14.48 -16.16 35.88
N LEU A 34 -13.62 -15.41 36.55
CA LEU A 34 -12.47 -15.93 37.28
C LEU A 34 -12.95 -16.47 38.64
N GLN A 35 -13.16 -17.79 38.74
CA GLN A 35 -13.20 -18.45 40.05
C GLN A 35 -12.60 -19.86 39.97
N GLY A 36 -11.58 -20.07 40.81
CA GLY A 36 -10.74 -21.26 40.83
C GLY A 36 -11.46 -22.54 41.23
N GLY A 37 -11.21 -23.60 40.46
CA GLY A 37 -11.60 -24.99 40.71
C GLY A 37 -10.89 -25.90 39.69
N PRO A 38 -10.62 -27.19 40.01
CA PRO A 38 -9.61 -27.99 39.34
C PRO A 38 -9.93 -28.25 37.86
N SER A 39 -8.94 -28.00 37.01
CA SER A 39 -9.01 -28.07 35.55
C SER A 39 -9.40 -29.46 35.05
N GLN A 40 -10.61 -29.62 34.53
CA GLN A 40 -10.90 -30.70 33.60
C GLN A 40 -10.56 -30.23 32.18
N ARG A 41 -9.47 -30.78 31.64
CA ARG A 41 -9.07 -30.62 30.22
C ARG A 41 -10.20 -31.13 29.32
N LYS A 42 -10.99 -30.21 28.76
CA LYS A 42 -11.93 -30.54 27.69
C LYS A 42 -11.14 -30.72 26.39
N LYS A 43 -10.92 -31.98 25.99
CA LYS A 43 -10.41 -32.33 24.65
C LYS A 43 -11.49 -32.01 23.61
N LEU A 44 -11.19 -31.10 22.69
CA LEU A 44 -11.98 -30.86 21.49
C LEU A 44 -11.53 -31.85 20.41
N SER A 45 -12.44 -32.68 19.92
CA SER A 45 -12.20 -33.55 18.77
C SER A 45 -12.43 -32.79 17.47
N ALA A 46 -11.41 -32.73 16.62
CA ALA A 46 -11.50 -32.12 15.30
C ALA A 46 -12.37 -32.97 14.35
N PRO A 47 -13.15 -32.37 13.41
CA PRO A 47 -13.93 -33.12 12.44
C PRO A 47 -13.04 -33.89 11.46
N ARG A 48 -13.47 -35.08 11.04
CA ARG A 48 -12.81 -35.85 9.98
C ARG A 48 -13.12 -35.23 8.61
N ILE A 49 -12.10 -34.65 8.00
CA ILE A 49 -12.10 -34.24 6.59
C ILE A 49 -11.76 -35.46 5.72
N SER A 50 -12.71 -35.90 4.89
CA SER A 50 -12.47 -36.88 3.82
C SER A 50 -12.21 -36.13 2.52
N LEU A 51 -10.96 -36.11 2.08
CA LEU A 51 -10.56 -35.59 0.78
C LEU A 51 -10.53 -36.75 -0.22
N SER A 52 -11.51 -36.80 -1.11
CA SER A 52 -11.46 -37.63 -2.31
C SER A 52 -10.71 -36.85 -3.39
N LEU A 53 -9.48 -37.26 -3.71
CA LEU A 53 -8.77 -36.83 -4.90
C LEU A 53 -9.38 -37.54 -6.10
N ASP A 54 -9.98 -36.77 -7.01
CA ASP A 54 -10.38 -37.27 -8.32
C ASP A 54 -9.19 -37.13 -9.28
N GLN A 55 -8.92 -38.22 -9.98
CA GLN A 55 -7.88 -38.37 -11.00
C GLN A 55 -8.45 -37.88 -12.33
N SER A 56 -7.81 -36.90 -12.95
CA SER A 56 -7.95 -36.68 -14.40
C SER A 56 -6.57 -36.58 -15.02
N GLU A 57 -6.21 -37.64 -15.74
CA GLU A 57 -5.12 -37.70 -16.71
C GLU A 57 -5.51 -36.94 -18.00
N ASP A 58 -4.53 -36.81 -18.90
CA ASP A 58 -4.50 -36.20 -20.24
C ASP A 58 -4.01 -34.73 -20.25
N ASP A 59 -2.88 -34.28 -20.80
CA ASP A 59 -1.82 -34.70 -21.76
C ASP A 59 -1.66 -33.62 -22.86
N LEU A 60 -0.40 -33.37 -23.22
CA LEU A 60 0.17 -32.62 -24.37
C LEU A 60 0.20 -31.08 -24.40
N GLY A 61 1.43 -30.54 -24.44
CA GLY A 61 1.78 -29.53 -25.45
C GLY A 61 2.84 -28.49 -25.11
N GLU A 62 4.10 -28.83 -25.38
CA GLU A 62 5.24 -27.96 -25.78
C GLU A 62 5.93 -27.03 -24.75
N THR A 63 7.06 -27.52 -24.24
CA THR A 63 8.17 -26.73 -23.67
C THR A 63 9.22 -26.45 -24.76
N PRO A 64 9.69 -25.21 -24.94
CA PRO A 64 10.96 -24.94 -25.60
C PRO A 64 12.08 -24.66 -24.58
N ASP A 65 13.18 -25.37 -24.79
CA ASP A 65 14.58 -25.01 -24.54
C ASP A 65 15.13 -25.08 -23.10
N ASP A 66 15.73 -26.24 -22.81
CA ASP A 66 17.14 -26.44 -22.43
C ASP A 66 17.82 -25.33 -21.61
N LEU A 67 17.71 -25.45 -20.29
CA LEU A 67 18.75 -25.03 -19.36
C LEU A 67 19.22 -26.27 -18.60
N ASP A 68 20.25 -26.92 -19.13
CA ASP A 68 21.01 -27.96 -18.42
C ASP A 68 21.69 -27.32 -17.20
N ILE A 69 21.03 -27.37 -16.05
CA ILE A 69 21.69 -27.15 -14.76
C ILE A 69 22.38 -28.47 -14.42
N ASN A 70 23.70 -28.49 -14.58
CA ASN A 70 24.53 -29.62 -14.16
C ASN A 70 24.44 -29.78 -12.62
N VAL A 71 23.69 -30.78 -12.16
CA VAL A 71 23.46 -31.04 -10.72
C VAL A 71 24.66 -31.74 -10.06
N ASP A 72 25.71 -32.03 -10.82
CA ASP A 72 26.95 -32.66 -10.34
C ASP A 72 28.03 -31.66 -9.88
N ASP A 73 27.80 -30.34 -10.01
CA ASP A 73 28.75 -29.28 -9.59
C ASP A 73 28.31 -28.53 -8.32
N LEU A 74 27.41 -29.11 -7.51
CA LEU A 74 27.11 -28.59 -6.18
C LEU A 74 28.02 -29.27 -5.15
N ASP A 75 29.20 -28.69 -4.93
CA ASP A 75 30.10 -29.07 -3.84
C ASP A 75 29.34 -28.98 -2.51
N THR A 76 29.00 -30.14 -1.94
CA THR A 76 28.66 -30.25 -0.51
C THR A 76 29.90 -29.86 0.29
N PRO A 77 29.84 -28.84 1.16
CA PRO A 77 30.93 -28.61 2.10
C PRO A 77 30.98 -29.80 3.07
N ASP A 78 31.92 -30.70 2.80
CA ASP A 78 32.39 -31.73 3.72
C ASP A 78 33.34 -31.06 4.72
N GLU A 79 32.77 -30.55 5.81
CA GLU A 79 33.51 -30.28 7.04
C GLU A 79 32.63 -30.79 8.18
N GLY A 80 32.76 -32.10 8.43
CA GLY A 80 32.25 -32.74 9.62
C GLY A 80 33.06 -32.32 10.85
N ASP A 81 32.71 -31.17 11.44
CA ASP A 81 33.05 -30.91 12.84
C ASP A 81 32.10 -31.73 13.71
N TYR A 82 32.61 -32.88 14.16
CA TYR A 82 32.03 -33.73 15.19
C TYR A 82 31.91 -32.91 16.49
N LEU A 83 30.77 -32.24 16.67
CA LEU A 83 30.38 -31.75 18.00
C LEU A 83 29.91 -32.93 18.82
N ASP A 84 30.75 -33.30 19.79
CA ASP A 84 30.48 -34.20 20.89
C ASP A 84 29.26 -33.69 21.70
N TYR A 85 28.08 -34.24 21.42
CA TYR A 85 26.85 -34.01 22.19
C TYR A 85 26.72 -35.03 23.34
N THR A 86 27.81 -35.36 24.02
CA THR A 86 27.76 -36.18 25.24
C THR A 86 28.46 -35.54 26.42
N ASP A 87 28.05 -34.33 26.80
CA ASP A 87 28.12 -33.92 28.20
C ASP A 87 27.18 -32.73 28.46
N HIS A 88 25.99 -33.01 29.00
CA HIS A 88 25.20 -32.16 29.91
C HIS A 88 23.79 -32.73 30.00
N GLU A 89 23.67 -33.88 30.65
CA GLU A 89 22.45 -34.21 31.37
C GLU A 89 22.38 -33.23 32.54
N MET A 90 21.79 -32.05 32.28
CA MET A 90 21.54 -31.02 33.28
C MET A 90 20.48 -31.58 34.24
N ASP A 91 20.98 -32.18 35.31
CA ASP A 91 20.19 -32.72 36.41
C ASP A 91 19.49 -31.56 37.14
N TRP A 92 18.21 -31.33 36.85
CA TRP A 92 17.43 -30.20 37.36
C TRP A 92 17.10 -30.29 38.86
N GLU A 93 17.73 -31.21 39.60
CA GLU A 93 17.49 -31.46 41.02
C GLU A 93 18.68 -31.14 41.96
N ASP A 94 19.73 -30.44 41.51
CA ASP A 94 20.79 -29.95 42.42
C ASP A 94 20.58 -28.48 42.86
N PRO A 95 20.22 -28.21 44.13
CA PRO A 95 20.04 -26.85 44.66
C PRO A 95 21.34 -26.04 44.78
N ASN A 96 22.51 -26.62 44.47
CA ASN A 96 23.82 -25.96 44.63
C ASN A 96 24.46 -25.48 43.31
N ALA A 97 23.76 -25.55 42.17
CA ALA A 97 24.20 -25.00 40.89
C ALA A 97 24.26 -23.45 40.84
N ALA A 98 23.74 -22.77 41.87
CA ALA A 98 23.64 -21.30 41.89
C ALA A 98 24.98 -20.55 42.10
N ASN A 99 26.09 -21.25 42.33
CA ASN A 99 27.34 -20.59 42.77
C ASN A 99 28.58 -20.87 41.91
N ARG A 100 28.42 -21.39 40.70
CA ARG A 100 29.52 -21.50 39.74
C ARG A 100 29.06 -20.98 38.38
N SER A 101 29.86 -20.08 37.81
CA SER A 101 29.69 -19.46 36.49
C SER A 101 28.88 -18.15 36.44
N ALA A 102 29.22 -17.18 37.31
CA ALA A 102 29.01 -15.76 36.98
C ALA A 102 30.20 -15.26 36.14
N ALA A 103 30.39 -15.84 34.95
CA ALA A 103 31.14 -15.19 33.88
C ALA A 103 30.10 -14.43 33.05
N SER A 104 30.13 -13.10 33.21
CA SER A 104 29.23 -12.14 32.58
C SER A 104 29.30 -12.22 31.04
N GLU A 105 28.46 -13.03 30.42
CA GLU A 105 27.99 -12.74 29.06
C GLU A 105 27.00 -11.58 29.16
N SER A 106 27.41 -10.41 28.67
CA SER A 106 26.55 -9.24 28.56
C SER A 106 25.53 -9.47 27.45
N HIS A 107 24.51 -10.29 27.71
CA HIS A 107 23.33 -10.31 26.85
C HIS A 107 22.65 -8.95 27.01
N ASN A 108 22.67 -8.14 25.94
CA ASN A 108 21.84 -6.96 25.89
C ASN A 108 20.38 -7.43 26.04
N PRO A 109 19.65 -6.98 27.07
CA PRO A 109 18.27 -7.39 27.25
C PRO A 109 17.47 -6.96 26.01
N ILE A 110 16.67 -7.89 25.46
CA ILE A 110 15.72 -7.57 24.41
C ILE A 110 14.83 -6.44 24.95
N PRO A 111 14.73 -5.29 24.25
CA PRO A 111 13.89 -4.20 24.70
C PRO A 111 12.49 -4.70 25.02
N THR A 112 12.05 -4.52 26.26
CA THR A 112 10.70 -4.93 26.68
C THR A 112 9.70 -3.96 26.08
N TYR A 113 9.08 -4.36 24.98
CA TYR A 113 8.00 -3.63 24.34
C TYR A 113 6.69 -3.89 25.09
N SER A 114 5.92 -2.85 25.38
CA SER A 114 4.55 -3.04 25.88
C SER A 114 3.64 -3.55 24.76
N ALA A 115 2.59 -4.30 25.11
CA ALA A 115 1.59 -4.76 24.15
C ALA A 115 0.84 -3.60 23.43
N GLU A 116 0.90 -2.39 23.99
CA GLU A 116 0.39 -1.16 23.37
C GLU A 116 1.39 -0.58 22.36
N GLU A 117 2.69 -0.55 22.69
CA GLU A 117 3.74 -0.13 21.75
C GLU A 117 3.83 -1.09 20.56
N GLU A 118 3.66 -2.41 20.77
CA GLU A 118 3.63 -3.40 19.69
C GLU A 118 2.40 -3.23 18.78
N ARG A 119 1.25 -2.90 19.37
CA ARG A 119 0.03 -2.55 18.62
C ARG A 119 0.18 -1.26 17.82
N GLN A 120 0.88 -0.26 18.38
CA GLN A 120 1.17 0.98 17.69
C GLN A 120 2.14 0.74 16.54
N ASP A 121 3.23 -0.01 16.77
CA ASP A 121 4.24 -0.30 15.75
C ASP A 121 3.66 -1.15 14.60
N GLY A 122 2.80 -2.12 14.92
CA GLY A 122 2.04 -2.88 13.93
C GLY A 122 1.07 -2.03 13.08
N ARG A 123 0.65 -0.85 13.56
CA ARG A 123 -0.17 0.10 12.79
C ARG A 123 0.68 1.02 11.89
N LEU A 124 1.97 1.17 12.20
CA LEU A 124 2.90 2.01 11.45
C LEU A 124 3.47 1.29 10.22
N TRP A 125 3.43 -0.04 10.18
CA TRP A 125 3.84 -0.81 9.00
C TRP A 125 2.62 -1.34 8.25
N ARG A 126 2.63 -1.22 6.93
CA ARG A 126 1.61 -1.77 6.04
C ARG A 126 2.25 -2.75 5.08
N THR A 127 1.85 -4.02 5.16
CA THR A 127 2.21 -5.03 4.16
C THR A 127 1.41 -4.82 2.88
N VAL A 128 2.08 -4.86 1.74
CA VAL A 128 1.48 -4.81 0.40
C VAL A 128 2.16 -5.85 -0.49
N VAL A 129 1.41 -6.40 -1.45
CA VAL A 129 1.96 -7.25 -2.50
C VAL A 129 2.04 -6.41 -3.76
N ILE A 130 3.22 -6.32 -4.38
CA ILE A 130 3.43 -5.62 -5.65
C ILE A 130 4.04 -6.63 -6.62
N GLY A 131 3.28 -7.00 -7.65
CA GLY A 131 3.62 -8.14 -8.49
C GLY A 131 3.55 -9.44 -7.69
N GLU A 132 4.69 -10.12 -7.52
CA GLU A 132 4.80 -11.38 -6.77
C GLU A 132 5.57 -11.22 -5.45
N GLN A 133 5.99 -9.99 -5.12
CA GLN A 133 6.80 -9.71 -3.94
C GLN A 133 5.99 -9.02 -2.85
N GLU A 134 6.20 -9.47 -1.61
CA GLU A 134 5.69 -8.81 -0.41
C GLU A 134 6.63 -7.67 -0.01
N HIS A 135 6.07 -6.47 0.16
CA HIS A 135 6.78 -5.29 0.64
C HIS A 135 6.12 -4.77 1.92
N ARG A 136 6.93 -4.19 2.80
CA ARG A 136 6.46 -3.51 4.02
C ARG A 136 6.70 -2.01 3.90
N ILE A 137 5.65 -1.23 4.05
CA ILE A 137 5.67 0.23 3.98
C ILE A 137 5.64 0.78 5.40
N ASN A 138 6.60 1.61 5.76
CA ASN A 138 6.55 2.43 6.96
C ASN A 138 5.62 3.62 6.70
N MET A 139 4.38 3.54 7.19
CA MET A 139 3.36 4.58 7.08
C MET A 139 3.74 5.85 7.85
N LYS A 140 4.55 5.75 8.91
CA LYS A 140 4.96 6.89 9.74
C LYS A 140 5.79 7.89 8.96
N VAL A 141 6.80 7.41 8.23
CA VAL A 141 7.76 8.28 7.53
C VAL A 141 7.13 8.98 6.32
N ILE A 142 6.02 8.46 5.81
CA ILE A 142 5.33 8.99 4.63
C ILE A 142 4.06 9.79 4.93
N GLU A 143 3.60 9.84 6.18
CA GLU A 143 2.31 10.42 6.57
C GLU A 143 2.08 11.83 6.00
N SER A 144 3.13 12.67 6.04
CA SER A 144 3.07 14.05 5.54
C SER A 144 3.00 14.17 4.00
N TYR A 145 3.30 13.09 3.28
CA TYR A 145 3.45 13.07 1.83
C TYR A 145 2.37 12.22 1.13
N MET A 146 1.50 11.54 1.90
CA MET A 146 0.44 10.67 1.34
C MET A 146 -0.52 11.38 0.38
N ARG A 147 -0.66 12.71 0.52
CA ARG A 147 -1.46 13.56 -0.39
C ARG A 147 -0.88 13.68 -1.80
N VAL A 148 0.32 13.15 -2.06
CA VAL A 148 0.93 13.11 -3.40
C VAL A 148 0.05 12.38 -4.41
N ILE A 149 -0.79 11.45 -3.96
CA ILE A 149 -1.73 10.69 -4.79
C ILE A 149 -3.14 10.85 -4.26
N SER A 150 -4.11 11.07 -5.15
CA SER A 150 -5.53 11.18 -4.80
C SER A 150 -6.43 10.70 -5.94
N HIS A 151 -7.68 10.38 -5.60
CA HIS A 151 -8.72 10.05 -6.58
C HIS A 151 -9.40 11.34 -7.07
N GLY A 152 -9.34 11.60 -8.37
CA GLY A 152 -9.88 12.79 -9.03
C GLY A 152 -11.29 12.61 -9.61
N GLY A 153 -12.00 11.55 -9.22
CA GLY A 153 -13.30 11.21 -9.77
C GLY A 153 -13.23 10.18 -10.89
N TYR A 154 -14.33 10.02 -11.62
CA TYR A 154 -14.46 9.04 -12.68
C TYR A 154 -14.78 9.72 -14.03
N TYR A 155 -14.35 9.11 -15.13
CA TYR A 155 -14.68 9.51 -16.49
C TYR A 155 -15.42 8.39 -17.24
N SER A 156 -15.92 8.69 -18.45
CA SER A 156 -16.66 7.73 -19.29
C SER A 156 -17.87 7.12 -18.56
N ASN A 157 -18.78 7.99 -18.11
CA ASN A 157 -20.01 7.64 -17.38
C ASN A 157 -19.78 6.94 -16.04
N GLY A 158 -18.67 7.22 -15.36
CA GLY A 158 -18.44 6.77 -13.98
C GLY A 158 -17.68 5.44 -13.84
N VAL A 159 -17.19 4.86 -14.94
CA VAL A 159 -16.57 3.53 -14.91
C VAL A 159 -15.06 3.60 -14.64
N ASN A 160 -14.38 4.60 -15.21
CA ASN A 160 -12.92 4.63 -15.23
C ASN A 160 -12.38 5.73 -14.33
N ALA A 161 -11.41 5.40 -13.47
CA ALA A 161 -10.89 6.34 -12.48
C ALA A 161 -9.95 7.39 -13.11
N ILE A 162 -9.95 8.59 -12.53
CA ILE A 162 -8.94 9.62 -12.73
C ILE A 162 -8.07 9.64 -11.50
N ILE A 163 -6.77 9.39 -11.66
CA ILE A 163 -5.80 9.41 -10.57
C ILE A 163 -4.97 10.68 -10.67
N VAL A 164 -4.87 11.43 -9.57
CA VAL A 164 -4.15 12.70 -9.53
C VAL A 164 -2.86 12.51 -8.74
N PHE A 165 -1.74 12.83 -9.39
CA PHE A 165 -0.42 12.88 -8.78
C PHE A 165 0.03 14.35 -8.63
N ALA A 166 0.13 14.84 -7.41
CA ALA A 166 0.53 16.21 -7.11
C ALA A 166 1.99 16.28 -6.64
N ALA A 167 2.90 16.61 -7.55
CA ALA A 167 4.34 16.61 -7.30
C ALA A 167 4.78 17.62 -6.23
N CYS A 168 4.00 18.68 -6.00
CA CYS A 168 4.28 19.67 -4.96
C CYS A 168 4.29 19.09 -3.54
N PHE A 169 3.69 17.92 -3.32
CA PHE A 169 3.70 17.19 -2.05
C PHE A 169 4.81 16.15 -1.93
N LEU A 170 5.76 16.10 -2.87
CA LEU A 170 6.94 15.24 -2.73
C LEU A 170 7.93 15.80 -1.70
N PRO A 171 8.70 14.92 -1.02
CA PRO A 171 9.73 15.32 -0.08
C PRO A 171 10.85 16.11 -0.78
N ASP A 172 11.53 16.94 -0.01
CA ASP A 172 12.70 17.69 -0.46
C ASP A 172 13.97 16.82 -0.34
N SER A 173 14.87 16.83 -1.33
CA SER A 173 16.09 16.01 -1.31
C SER A 173 17.12 16.45 -0.28
N ASP A 174 16.98 17.65 0.28
CA ASP A 174 17.91 18.18 1.29
C ASP A 174 17.79 17.45 2.64
N ARG A 175 16.83 16.51 2.77
CA ARG A 175 16.65 15.70 3.97
C ARG A 175 17.56 14.49 3.99
N GLU A 176 18.08 14.16 5.17
CA GLU A 176 18.91 12.97 5.39
C GLU A 176 18.14 11.66 5.15
N ASP A 177 16.85 11.64 5.49
CA ASP A 177 15.93 10.50 5.34
C ASP A 177 15.22 10.44 3.98
N TYR A 178 15.63 11.28 3.00
CA TYR A 178 14.94 11.41 1.71
C TYR A 178 14.78 10.07 0.98
N HIS A 179 15.83 9.24 0.96
CA HIS A 179 15.80 7.98 0.25
C HIS A 179 14.77 7.00 0.84
N GLU A 180 14.78 6.85 2.16
CA GLU A 180 13.83 6.00 2.89
C GLU A 180 12.40 6.47 2.68
N ILE A 181 12.15 7.79 2.80
CA ILE A 181 10.81 8.36 2.56
C ILE A 181 10.36 8.06 1.13
N MET A 182 11.22 8.29 0.13
CA MET A 182 10.88 8.10 -1.27
C MET A 182 10.60 6.64 -1.63
N GLU A 183 11.33 5.69 -1.04
CA GLU A 183 11.08 4.25 -1.24
C GLU A 183 9.72 3.83 -0.66
N ASN A 184 9.44 4.20 0.59
CA ASN A 184 8.16 3.92 1.23
C ASN A 184 6.99 4.62 0.51
N LEU A 185 7.20 5.87 0.10
CA LEU A 185 6.18 6.67 -0.59
C LEU A 185 5.86 6.07 -1.95
N PHE A 186 6.85 5.51 -2.63
CA PHE A 186 6.67 4.87 -3.91
C PHE A 186 5.88 3.56 -3.81
N LEU A 187 6.21 2.72 -2.85
CA LEU A 187 5.44 1.51 -2.55
C LEU A 187 3.98 1.86 -2.18
N TYR A 188 3.80 2.93 -1.39
CA TYR A 188 2.48 3.46 -1.08
C TYR A 188 1.72 3.93 -2.33
N VAL A 189 2.40 4.64 -3.23
CA VAL A 189 1.83 5.12 -4.48
C VAL A 189 1.39 3.97 -5.39
N ILE A 190 2.24 2.96 -5.60
CA ILE A 190 1.86 1.80 -6.43
C ILE A 190 0.71 1.04 -5.79
N SER A 191 0.81 0.70 -4.51
CA SER A 191 -0.24 -0.07 -3.83
C SER A 191 -1.58 0.67 -3.81
N THR A 192 -1.56 1.99 -3.65
CA THR A 192 -2.78 2.80 -3.74
C THR A 192 -3.32 2.85 -5.17
N LEU A 193 -2.45 2.99 -6.18
CA LEU A 193 -2.86 2.94 -7.58
C LEU A 193 -3.53 1.60 -7.92
N GLU A 194 -2.97 0.49 -7.45
CA GLU A 194 -3.53 -0.85 -7.65
C GLU A 194 -4.92 -1.01 -7.06
N LEU A 195 -5.17 -0.41 -5.88
CA LEU A 195 -6.47 -0.42 -5.22
C LEU A 195 -7.51 0.49 -5.89
N MET A 196 -7.08 1.61 -6.47
CA MET A 196 -7.99 2.56 -7.12
C MET A 196 -8.39 2.14 -8.54
N VAL A 197 -7.62 1.24 -9.17
CA VAL A 197 -7.75 0.92 -10.60
C VAL A 197 -8.13 -0.55 -10.79
N ALA A 198 -9.39 -0.77 -11.16
CA ALA A 198 -9.87 -2.07 -11.63
C ALA A 198 -9.51 -2.29 -13.12
N GLU A 199 -9.92 -1.36 -13.98
CA GLU A 199 -9.77 -1.45 -15.44
C GLU A 199 -9.01 -0.25 -15.99
N ASP A 200 -9.55 0.43 -17.00
CA ASP A 200 -8.96 1.58 -17.67
C ASP A 200 -8.98 2.82 -16.77
N TYR A 201 -7.93 3.65 -16.87
CA TYR A 201 -7.81 4.84 -16.03
C TYR A 201 -6.96 5.92 -16.69
N MET A 202 -7.03 7.14 -16.15
CA MET A 202 -6.16 8.25 -16.51
C MET A 202 -5.32 8.71 -15.33
N ILE A 203 -4.11 9.17 -15.60
CA ILE A 203 -3.29 9.89 -14.63
C ILE A 203 -3.22 11.36 -15.02
N VAL A 204 -3.45 12.23 -14.04
CA VAL A 204 -3.15 13.65 -14.10
C VAL A 204 -1.96 13.93 -13.19
N TYR A 205 -0.83 14.26 -13.77
CA TYR A 205 0.38 14.65 -13.07
C TYR A 205 0.46 16.18 -12.98
N LEU A 206 0.28 16.72 -11.79
CA LEU A 206 0.38 18.13 -11.48
C LEU A 206 1.82 18.45 -11.06
N ASN A 207 2.60 19.01 -11.98
CA ASN A 207 4.00 19.31 -11.71
C ASN A 207 4.18 20.51 -10.76
N GLY A 208 3.30 21.51 -10.81
CA GLY A 208 3.16 22.55 -9.78
C GLY A 208 4.43 23.21 -9.25
N ALA A 209 5.21 23.86 -10.10
CA ALA A 209 6.45 24.58 -9.74
C ALA A 209 7.43 23.74 -8.91
N THR A 210 7.32 22.40 -8.95
CA THR A 210 8.10 21.50 -8.11
C THR A 210 9.58 21.68 -8.46
N PRO A 211 10.41 22.14 -7.50
CA PRO A 211 11.83 22.28 -7.72
C PRO A 211 12.44 20.92 -8.10
N HIS A 212 13.45 20.94 -8.97
CA HIS A 212 14.11 19.72 -9.42
C HIS A 212 14.59 18.81 -8.26
N ARG A 213 15.02 19.42 -7.15
CA ARG A 213 15.45 18.72 -5.93
C ARG A 213 14.37 17.81 -5.30
N ARG A 214 13.09 17.97 -5.60
CA ARG A 214 12.02 17.07 -5.12
C ARG A 214 11.76 15.88 -6.04
N MET A 215 12.44 15.82 -7.18
CA MET A 215 12.19 14.83 -8.20
C MET A 215 13.19 13.67 -8.09
N PRO A 216 12.72 12.41 -8.18
CA PRO A 216 13.62 11.28 -8.22
C PRO A 216 14.45 11.29 -9.51
N GLY A 217 15.68 10.77 -9.43
CA GLY A 217 16.58 10.65 -10.58
C GLY A 217 16.12 9.59 -11.60
N LEU A 218 16.80 9.55 -12.76
CA LEU A 218 16.44 8.65 -13.86
C LEU A 218 16.49 7.16 -13.48
N GLY A 219 17.49 6.75 -12.70
CA GLY A 219 17.63 5.36 -12.25
C GLY A 219 16.44 4.90 -11.39
N TRP A 220 15.94 5.81 -10.54
CA TRP A 220 14.75 5.56 -9.74
C TRP A 220 13.50 5.50 -10.62
N LEU A 221 13.35 6.41 -11.59
CA LEU A 221 12.21 6.38 -12.52
C LEU A 221 12.16 5.09 -13.34
N LYS A 222 13.32 4.58 -13.76
CA LYS A 222 13.44 3.27 -14.43
C LYS A 222 13.00 2.13 -13.51
N LYS A 223 13.55 2.05 -12.29
CA LYS A 223 13.13 1.04 -11.29
C LYS A 223 11.63 1.13 -11.03
N CYS A 224 11.11 2.36 -10.90
CA CYS A 224 9.71 2.62 -10.70
C CYS A 224 8.85 2.05 -11.83
N TYR A 225 9.18 2.33 -13.08
CA TYR A 225 8.47 1.79 -14.24
C TYR A 225 8.53 0.25 -14.34
N GLN A 226 9.58 -0.37 -13.81
CA GLN A 226 9.74 -1.82 -13.76
C GLN A 226 8.88 -2.47 -12.66
N MET A 227 8.74 -1.81 -11.51
CA MET A 227 7.92 -2.28 -10.38
C MET A 227 6.42 -2.13 -10.63
N ILE A 228 6.00 -1.22 -11.50
CA ILE A 228 4.57 -1.08 -11.84
C ILE A 228 4.12 -2.32 -12.63
N ASP A 229 3.04 -2.93 -12.13
CA ASP A 229 2.46 -4.11 -12.75
C ASP A 229 2.11 -3.90 -14.24
N ARG A 230 2.21 -4.97 -15.02
CA ARG A 230 1.94 -4.93 -16.47
C ARG A 230 0.50 -4.51 -16.76
N ARG A 231 -0.47 -4.90 -15.94
CA ARG A 231 -1.89 -4.53 -16.03
C ARG A 231 -2.06 -3.02 -15.93
N LEU A 232 -1.50 -2.40 -14.90
CA LEU A 232 -1.58 -0.95 -14.68
C LEU A 232 -1.01 -0.17 -15.89
N ARG A 233 0.16 -0.58 -16.40
CA ARG A 233 0.76 0.05 -17.59
C ARG A 233 -0.10 -0.09 -18.85
N LYS A 234 -0.79 -1.23 -19.02
CA LYS A 234 -1.67 -1.48 -20.17
C LYS A 234 -2.95 -0.66 -20.09
N ASN A 235 -3.59 -0.66 -18.93
CA ASN A 235 -4.91 -0.06 -18.71
C ASN A 235 -4.88 1.48 -18.62
N LEU A 236 -3.71 2.07 -18.39
CA LEU A 236 -3.56 3.52 -18.48
C LEU A 236 -3.98 4.03 -19.87
N LYS A 237 -4.96 4.92 -19.97
CA LYS A 237 -5.39 5.52 -21.25
C LYS A 237 -4.62 6.78 -21.60
N SER A 238 -4.40 7.62 -20.60
CA SER A 238 -3.75 8.92 -20.77
C SER A 238 -2.95 9.27 -19.52
N PHE A 239 -1.75 9.80 -19.72
CA PHE A 239 -0.91 10.39 -18.69
C PHE A 239 -0.77 11.89 -19.02
N ILE A 240 -1.58 12.72 -18.40
CA ILE A 240 -1.64 14.16 -18.67
C ILE A 240 -0.72 14.87 -17.69
N ILE A 241 0.28 15.59 -18.19
CA ILE A 241 1.21 16.39 -17.39
C ILE A 241 0.83 17.85 -17.51
N LEU A 242 0.39 18.44 -16.40
CA LEU A 242 0.09 19.86 -16.28
C LEU A 242 1.37 20.64 -15.93
N HIS A 243 1.62 21.73 -16.67
CA HIS A 243 2.80 22.60 -16.55
C HIS A 243 4.13 21.82 -16.56
N PRO A 244 4.41 21.04 -17.63
CA PRO A 244 5.65 20.28 -17.73
C PRO A 244 6.87 21.22 -17.66
N SER A 245 7.77 20.97 -16.72
CA SER A 245 9.07 21.67 -16.67
C SER A 245 9.99 21.21 -17.81
N TRP A 246 10.98 22.04 -18.14
CA TRP A 246 12.04 21.64 -19.09
C TRP A 246 12.72 20.34 -18.65
N PHE A 247 12.96 20.18 -17.35
CA PHE A 247 13.54 18.97 -16.78
C PHE A 247 12.70 17.71 -17.06
N ILE A 248 11.38 17.75 -16.83
CA ILE A 248 10.48 16.61 -17.13
C ILE A 248 10.50 16.28 -18.62
N ARG A 249 10.46 17.30 -19.48
CA ARG A 249 10.54 17.09 -20.94
C ARG A 249 11.84 16.38 -21.33
N THR A 250 12.97 16.83 -20.77
CA THR A 250 14.29 16.22 -21.00
C THR A 250 14.35 14.79 -20.48
N ILE A 251 13.89 14.53 -19.24
CA ILE A 251 13.85 13.17 -18.70
C ILE A 251 13.03 12.25 -19.60
N LEU A 252 11.81 12.65 -19.96
CA LEU A 252 10.93 11.81 -20.78
C LEU A 252 11.53 11.52 -22.16
N ALA A 253 12.26 12.48 -22.74
CA ALA A 253 12.99 12.29 -23.98
C ALA A 253 14.15 11.29 -23.81
N VAL A 254 14.95 11.41 -22.75
CA VAL A 254 16.09 10.52 -22.46
C VAL A 254 15.63 9.12 -22.05
N THR A 255 14.52 8.99 -21.33
CA THR A 255 14.00 7.69 -20.88
C THR A 255 13.18 6.96 -21.94
N ARG A 256 12.88 7.62 -23.07
CA ARG A 256 12.08 7.06 -24.17
C ARG A 256 12.56 5.68 -24.67
N PRO A 257 13.88 5.37 -24.77
CA PRO A 257 14.34 4.03 -25.18
C PRO A 257 13.97 2.91 -24.19
N PHE A 258 13.74 3.24 -22.92
CA PHE A 258 13.45 2.27 -21.85
C PHE A 258 11.94 2.10 -21.60
N ILE A 259 11.12 2.98 -22.16
CA ILE A 259 9.67 2.98 -22.02
C ILE A 259 9.06 2.53 -23.34
N SER A 260 7.98 1.74 -23.27
CA SER A 260 7.33 1.28 -24.51
C SER A 260 6.82 2.45 -25.34
N THR A 261 6.86 2.32 -26.68
CA THR A 261 6.29 3.31 -27.60
C THR A 261 4.80 3.55 -27.32
N LYS A 262 4.06 2.48 -27.00
CA LYS A 262 2.65 2.51 -26.58
C LYS A 262 2.41 3.30 -25.30
N PHE A 263 3.35 3.28 -24.35
CA PHE A 263 3.22 4.10 -23.15
C PHE A 263 3.57 5.55 -23.45
N SER A 264 4.64 5.78 -24.21
CA SER A 264 5.05 7.13 -24.62
C SER A 264 3.93 7.86 -25.37
N SER A 265 3.14 7.16 -26.19
CA SER A 265 1.98 7.74 -26.89
C SER A 265 0.80 8.11 -25.98
N LYS A 266 0.79 7.67 -24.72
CA LYS A 266 -0.24 8.03 -23.73
C LYS A 266 0.08 9.36 -23.04
N ILE A 267 1.32 9.84 -23.14
CA ILE A 267 1.77 11.06 -22.47
C ILE A 267 1.27 12.28 -23.24
N LYS A 268 0.54 13.16 -22.54
CA LYS A 268 0.05 14.43 -23.07
C LYS A 268 0.56 15.58 -22.21
N PHE A 269 0.99 16.65 -22.84
CA PHE A 269 1.44 17.85 -22.15
C PHE A 269 0.36 18.92 -22.25
N VAL A 270 0.01 19.50 -21.10
CA VAL A 270 -0.98 20.56 -20.97
C VAL A 270 -0.34 21.73 -20.24
N ASN A 271 -0.52 22.95 -20.76
CA ASN A 271 0.19 24.13 -20.25
C ASN A 271 -0.69 25.05 -19.40
N SER A 272 -1.99 24.74 -19.24
CA SER A 272 -2.91 25.51 -18.42
C SER A 272 -4.01 24.65 -17.81
N LEU A 273 -4.61 25.12 -16.70
CA LEU A 273 -5.80 24.49 -16.11
C LEU A 273 -7.00 24.49 -17.08
N ASP A 274 -7.11 25.47 -17.98
CA ASP A 274 -8.21 25.55 -18.94
C ASP A 274 -8.13 24.43 -19.99
N GLU A 275 -6.92 24.14 -20.48
CA GLU A 275 -6.68 23.03 -21.41
C GLU A 275 -6.86 21.67 -20.70
N LEU A 276 -6.56 21.58 -19.41
CA LEU A 276 -6.85 20.39 -18.61
C LEU A 276 -8.36 20.17 -18.48
N HIS A 277 -9.12 21.23 -18.20
CA HIS A 277 -10.58 21.18 -18.08
C HIS A 277 -11.27 20.76 -19.38
N GLN A 278 -10.71 21.09 -20.54
CA GLN A 278 -11.21 20.59 -21.83
C GLN A 278 -10.93 19.10 -22.04
N SER A 279 -9.95 18.53 -21.32
CA SER A 279 -9.52 17.15 -21.50
C SER A 279 -10.25 16.16 -20.58
N ILE A 280 -10.65 16.59 -19.38
CA ILE A 280 -11.25 15.72 -18.34
C ILE A 280 -12.27 16.49 -17.46
N PRO A 281 -13.25 15.79 -16.85
CA PRO A 281 -14.08 16.36 -15.79
C PRO A 281 -13.23 16.82 -14.60
N MET A 282 -13.47 18.04 -14.11
CA MET A 282 -12.66 18.66 -13.05
C MET A 282 -13.37 18.71 -11.67
N ASP A 283 -14.64 18.30 -11.58
CA ASP A 283 -15.49 18.50 -10.39
C ASP A 283 -14.92 17.90 -9.09
N CYS A 284 -14.22 16.77 -9.21
CA CYS A 284 -13.66 16.03 -8.07
C CYS A 284 -12.13 16.19 -7.94
N ILE A 285 -11.49 16.97 -8.82
CA ILE A 285 -10.04 17.13 -8.83
C ILE A 285 -9.63 18.24 -7.86
N GLN A 286 -8.95 17.87 -6.78
CA GLN A 286 -8.39 18.84 -5.84
C GLN A 286 -7.06 19.38 -6.37
N ILE A 287 -7.08 20.62 -6.85
CA ILE A 287 -5.87 21.33 -7.30
C ILE A 287 -5.23 22.07 -6.12
N PRO A 288 -3.96 21.78 -5.76
CA PRO A 288 -3.24 22.54 -4.74
C PRO A 288 -3.10 24.03 -5.09
N GLU A 289 -3.20 24.89 -4.08
CA GLU A 289 -3.14 26.36 -4.24
C GLU A 289 -1.88 26.85 -4.96
N CYS A 290 -0.73 26.21 -4.73
CA CYS A 290 0.52 26.56 -5.41
C CYS A 290 0.46 26.36 -6.94
N ILE A 291 -0.35 25.41 -7.42
CA ILE A 291 -0.55 25.17 -8.85
C ILE A 291 -1.50 26.22 -9.42
N ILE A 292 -2.56 26.59 -8.70
CA ILE A 292 -3.50 27.64 -9.11
C ILE A 292 -2.74 28.97 -9.28
N ARG A 293 -1.90 29.32 -8.30
CA ARG A 293 -1.06 30.51 -8.37
C ARG A 293 -0.11 30.48 -9.56
N LEU A 294 0.56 29.35 -9.80
CA LEU A 294 1.45 29.19 -10.95
C LEU A 294 0.72 29.36 -12.29
N ASP A 295 -0.45 28.73 -12.44
CA ASP A 295 -1.26 28.85 -13.67
C ASP A 295 -1.59 30.32 -13.96
N LYS A 296 -1.96 31.08 -12.92
CA LYS A 296 -2.22 32.52 -13.03
C LYS A 296 -0.96 33.31 -13.42
N GLU A 297 0.16 33.08 -12.76
CA GLU A 297 1.43 33.75 -13.09
C GLU A 297 1.88 33.47 -14.53
N LEU A 298 1.72 32.24 -15.02
CA LEU A 298 2.05 31.86 -16.40
C LEU A 298 1.09 32.49 -17.42
N LYS A 299 -0.20 32.61 -17.09
CA LYS A 299 -1.18 33.32 -17.92
C LYS A 299 -0.84 34.80 -18.05
N GLU A 300 -0.57 35.47 -16.93
CA GLU A 300 -0.16 36.89 -16.91
C GLU A 300 1.14 37.12 -17.69
N ALA A 301 2.14 36.24 -17.54
CA ALA A 301 3.39 36.32 -18.29
C ALA A 301 3.17 36.14 -19.81
N ALA A 302 2.26 35.24 -20.21
CA ALA A 302 1.93 35.01 -21.61
C ALA A 302 1.16 36.17 -22.24
N GLU A 303 0.30 36.86 -21.46
CA GLU A 303 -0.39 38.07 -21.90
C GLU A 303 0.57 39.26 -22.04
N ASN A 304 1.48 39.44 -21.09
CA ASN A 304 2.49 40.51 -21.11
C ASN A 304 3.55 40.34 -22.22
N SER A 305 3.68 39.12 -22.77
CA SER A 305 4.62 38.82 -23.86
C SER A 305 3.98 38.93 -25.26
N LYS A 306 2.68 39.21 -25.36
CA LYS A 306 1.96 39.42 -26.63
C LYS A 306 1.88 40.90 -26.98
#